data_AF-A0AAJ0ULD5-F1
#
_entry.id   AF-A0AAJ0ULD5-F1
#
_cell.length_a   1.000
_cell.length_b   1.000
_cell.length_c   1.000
_cell.angle_alpha   90.00
_cell.angle_beta   90.00
_cell.angle_gamma   90.00
#
_symmetry.space_group_name_H-M   'P 1'
#
loop_
_entity.id
_entity.type
_entity.pdbx_description
1 polymer ?
#
loop_
_entity_poly.entity_id
_entity_poly.type
_entity_poly.pdbx_seq_one_letter_code
_entity_poly.pdbx_strand_id
1 'polypeptide(L)'
;MPVITKQQPRRTVQSVINDLIGRVNTDTRRLRIIEQELNILKSRMAAIEQNAAEQRKAINASVTELGAKVARAEDKVSRMESLIGEVVKGMKRFAPASEIKKLEQLIEIYSPLKSEFITREEAERMIEDALGKK
;
A
#
# COMPACT_ATOMS: atom_id res chain seq x y z
N MET A 1 67.59 47.27 -39.36
CA MET A 1 67.79 46.14 -38.42
C MET A 1 67.72 44.83 -39.22
N PRO A 2 68.70 43.92 -39.12
CA PRO A 2 68.73 42.71 -39.92
C PRO A 2 67.73 41.67 -39.41
N VAL A 3 66.98 41.07 -40.33
CA VAL A 3 66.07 39.95 -40.06
C VAL A 3 66.93 38.69 -39.90
N ILE A 4 67.04 38.19 -38.66
CA ILE A 4 67.68 36.90 -38.38
C ILE A 4 66.70 35.81 -38.83
N THR A 5 66.87 35.33 -40.05
CA THR A 5 66.24 34.11 -40.55
C THR A 5 66.80 32.93 -39.76
N LYS A 6 66.06 32.44 -38.76
CA LYS A 6 66.34 31.17 -38.07
C LYS A 6 66.32 30.04 -39.10
N GLN A 7 67.49 29.63 -39.58
CA GLN A 7 67.64 28.38 -40.33
C GLN A 7 67.20 27.23 -39.42
N GLN A 8 66.17 26.49 -39.83
CA GLN A 8 65.79 25.27 -39.12
C GLN A 8 66.95 24.26 -39.20
N PRO A 9 67.36 23.64 -38.09
CA PRO A 9 68.41 22.63 -38.13
C PRO A 9 67.95 21.48 -39.03
N ARG A 10 68.81 21.06 -39.96
CA ARG A 10 68.56 19.89 -40.80
C ARG A 10 68.33 18.69 -39.88
N ARG A 11 67.09 18.20 -39.80
CA ARG A 11 66.77 16.98 -39.06
C ARG A 11 67.52 15.83 -39.70
N THR A 12 68.50 15.29 -38.98
CA THR A 12 69.18 14.06 -39.38
C THR A 12 68.15 12.92 -39.37
N VAL A 13 68.24 11.98 -40.30
CA VAL A 13 67.36 10.79 -40.35
C VAL A 13 67.27 10.11 -38.97
N GLN A 14 68.38 10.10 -38.22
CA GLN A 14 68.46 9.62 -36.84
C GLN A 14 67.50 10.32 -35.86
N SER A 15 67.31 11.63 -35.96
CA SER A 15 66.41 12.37 -35.06
C SER A 15 64.95 12.03 -35.34
N VAL A 16 64.59 11.83 -36.62
CA VAL A 16 63.25 11.41 -37.01
C VAL A 16 62.95 10.00 -36.50
N ILE A 17 63.93 9.09 -36.59
CA ILE A 17 63.81 7.73 -36.05
C ILE A 17 63.63 7.75 -34.53
N ASN A 18 64.43 8.54 -33.81
CA ASN A 18 64.31 8.66 -32.35
C ASN A 18 62.95 9.24 -31.92
N ASP A 19 62.44 10.24 -32.64
CA ASP A 19 61.12 10.81 -32.40
C ASP A 19 60.01 9.78 -32.65
N LEU A 20 60.12 8.98 -33.72
CA LEU A 20 59.18 7.90 -34.02
C LEU A 20 59.19 6.82 -32.94
N ILE A 21 60.38 6.40 -32.48
CA ILE A 21 60.51 5.45 -31.36
C ILE A 21 59.88 6.02 -30.08
N GLY A 22 60.10 7.30 -29.79
CA GLY A 22 59.49 7.98 -28.65
C GLY A 22 57.96 8.00 -28.71
N ARG A 23 57.39 8.25 -29.90
CA ARG A 23 55.93 8.19 -30.13
C ARG A 23 55.39 6.78 -29.96
N VAL A 24 56.01 5.77 -30.58
CA VAL A 24 55.60 4.36 -30.46
C VAL A 24 55.63 3.91 -29.00
N ASN A 25 56.66 4.28 -28.24
CA ASN A 25 56.74 3.95 -26.81
C ASN A 25 55.62 4.63 -26.00
N THR A 26 55.31 5.88 -26.31
CA THR A 26 54.22 6.63 -25.66
C THR A 26 52.87 5.99 -25.99
N ASP A 27 52.63 5.66 -27.25
CA ASP A 27 51.38 5.04 -27.69
C ASP A 27 51.22 3.63 -27.11
N THR A 28 52.30 2.85 -27.03
CA THR A 28 52.30 1.54 -26.35
C THR A 28 51.93 1.66 -24.88
N ARG A 29 52.44 2.68 -24.18
CA ARG A 29 52.08 2.95 -22.79
C ARG A 29 50.60 3.34 -22.66
N ARG A 30 50.10 4.17 -23.57
CA ARG A 30 48.68 4.57 -23.60
C ARG A 30 47.76 3.39 -23.86
N LEU A 31 48.10 2.52 -24.82
CA LEU A 31 47.36 1.29 -25.11
C LEU A 31 47.25 0.40 -23.88
N ARG A 32 48.35 0.18 -23.15
CA ARG A 32 48.34 -0.62 -21.92
C ARG A 32 47.40 -0.04 -20.85
N ILE A 33 47.38 1.27 -20.68
CA ILE A 33 46.48 1.94 -19.73
C ILE A 33 45.02 1.73 -20.15
N ILE A 34 44.71 1.91 -21.44
CA ILE A 34 43.36 1.70 -21.98
C ILE A 34 42.93 0.25 -21.80
N GLU A 35 43.79 -0.73 -22.05
CA GLU A 35 43.50 -2.15 -21.83
C GLU A 35 43.17 -2.43 -20.35
N GLN A 36 43.94 -1.85 -19.43
CA GLN A 36 43.69 -1.99 -18.00
C GLN A 36 42.35 -1.35 -17.59
N GLU A 37 42.07 -0.14 -18.05
CA GLU A 37 40.80 0.55 -17.79
C GLU A 37 39.61 -0.22 -18.38
N LEU A 38 39.76 -0.78 -19.58
CA LEU A 38 38.74 -1.58 -20.24
C LEU A 38 38.46 -2.87 -19.46
N ASN A 39 39.49 -3.52 -18.91
CA ASN A 39 39.31 -4.69 -18.05
C ASN A 39 38.58 -4.34 -16.73
N ILE A 40 38.91 -3.19 -16.12
CA ILE A 40 38.18 -2.69 -14.94
C ILE A 40 36.72 -2.36 -15.29
N LEU A 41 36.48 -1.76 -16.45
CA LEU A 41 35.12 -1.44 -16.89
C LEU A 41 34.30 -2.71 -17.10
N LYS A 42 34.88 -3.73 -17.74
CA LYS A 42 34.23 -5.04 -17.93
C LYS A 42 33.87 -5.71 -16.61
N SER A 43 34.77 -5.69 -15.62
CA SER A 43 34.48 -6.31 -14.32
C SER A 43 33.37 -5.56 -13.57
N ARG A 44 33.37 -4.22 -13.62
CA ARG A 44 32.29 -3.40 -13.05
C ARG A 44 30.96 -3.64 -13.74
N MET A 45 30.96 -3.76 -15.07
CA MET A 45 29.76 -4.04 -15.86
C MET A 45 29.18 -5.41 -15.50
N ALA A 46 30.01 -6.45 -15.41
CA ALA A 46 29.57 -7.78 -14.97
C ALA A 46 28.97 -7.76 -13.55
N ALA A 47 29.57 -7.02 -12.62
CA ALA A 47 29.03 -6.85 -11.27
C ALA A 47 27.69 -6.12 -11.26
N ILE A 48 27.52 -5.09 -12.09
CA ILE A 48 26.25 -4.36 -12.24
C ILE A 48 25.18 -5.29 -12.83
N GLU A 49 25.50 -6.06 -13.85
CA GLU A 49 24.58 -7.03 -14.46
C GLU A 49 24.13 -8.09 -13.46
N GLN A 50 25.06 -8.62 -12.67
CA GLN A 50 24.74 -9.57 -11.61
C GLN A 50 23.82 -8.95 -10.55
N ASN A 51 24.15 -7.77 -10.04
CA ASN A 51 23.34 -7.05 -9.06
C ASN A 51 21.94 -6.75 -9.62
N ALA A 52 21.83 -6.34 -10.88
CA ALA A 52 20.55 -6.08 -11.53
C ALA A 52 19.71 -7.36 -11.66
N ALA A 53 20.34 -8.49 -12.00
CA ALA A 53 19.67 -9.78 -12.08
C ALA A 53 19.16 -10.24 -10.69
N GLU A 54 19.94 -10.05 -9.64
CA GLU A 54 19.57 -10.36 -8.26
C GLU A 54 18.42 -9.47 -7.76
N GLN A 55 18.50 -8.16 -8.00
CA GLN A 55 17.44 -7.21 -7.66
C GLN A 55 16.13 -7.55 -8.40
N ARG A 56 16.20 -7.90 -9.69
CA ARG A 56 15.03 -8.33 -10.46
C ARG A 56 14.39 -9.59 -9.87
N LYS A 57 15.19 -10.57 -9.44
CA LYS A 57 14.68 -11.77 -8.76
C LYS A 57 13.99 -11.42 -7.44
N ALA A 58 14.60 -10.55 -6.63
CA ALA A 58 14.03 -10.10 -5.36
C ALA A 58 12.69 -9.38 -5.56
N ILE A 59 12.63 -8.45 -6.53
CA ILE A 59 11.40 -7.73 -6.87
C ILE A 59 10.30 -8.71 -7.31
N ASN A 60 10.60 -9.66 -8.19
CA ASN A 60 9.63 -10.65 -8.64
C ASN A 60 9.09 -11.50 -7.48
N ALA A 61 9.95 -11.90 -6.53
CA ALA A 61 9.53 -12.61 -5.33
C ALA A 61 8.61 -11.74 -4.45
N SER A 62 8.96 -10.48 -4.22
CA SER A 62 8.14 -9.55 -3.44
C SER A 62 6.78 -9.28 -4.11
N VAL A 63 6.74 -9.12 -5.43
CA VAL A 63 5.49 -8.94 -6.18
C VAL A 63 4.60 -10.18 -6.04
N THR A 64 5.17 -11.38 -6.14
CA THR A 64 4.43 -12.63 -5.97
C THR A 64 3.87 -12.76 -4.55
N GLU A 65 4.68 -12.44 -3.54
CA GLU A 65 4.24 -12.46 -2.14
C GLU A 65 3.13 -11.43 -1.87
N LEU A 66 3.26 -10.22 -2.42
CA LEU A 66 2.23 -9.19 -2.33
C LEU A 66 0.93 -9.63 -2.99
N GLY A 67 1.00 -10.23 -4.19
CA GLY A 67 -0.18 -10.81 -4.85
C GLY A 67 -0.88 -11.85 -3.98
N ALA A 68 -0.13 -12.73 -3.34
CA ALA A 68 -0.68 -13.72 -2.41
C ALA A 68 -1.31 -13.09 -1.16
N LYS A 69 -0.72 -12.01 -0.62
CA LYS A 69 -1.28 -11.27 0.52
C LYS A 69 -2.58 -10.56 0.14
N VAL A 70 -2.65 -9.96 -1.04
CA VAL A 70 -3.86 -9.29 -1.57
C VAL A 70 -4.98 -10.31 -1.74
N ALA A 71 -4.73 -11.45 -2.40
CA ALA A 71 -5.75 -12.49 -2.56
C ALA A 71 -6.31 -12.98 -1.21
N ARG A 72 -5.44 -13.20 -0.21
CA ARG A 72 -5.90 -13.56 1.15
C ARG A 72 -6.70 -12.45 1.82
N ALA A 73 -6.41 -11.19 1.54
CA ALA A 73 -7.17 -10.06 2.07
C ALA A 73 -8.56 -10.00 1.43
N GLU A 74 -8.65 -10.16 0.11
CA GLU A 74 -9.91 -10.26 -0.62
C GLU A 74 -10.79 -11.40 -0.09
N ASP A 75 -10.22 -12.58 0.12
CA ASP A 75 -10.92 -13.73 0.72
C ASP A 75 -11.45 -13.44 2.13
N LYS A 76 -10.73 -12.64 2.92
CA LYS A 76 -11.17 -12.24 4.26
C LYS A 76 -12.30 -11.22 4.19
N VAL A 77 -12.18 -10.24 3.30
CA VAL A 77 -13.22 -9.22 3.07
C VAL A 77 -14.51 -9.88 2.61
N SER A 78 -14.45 -10.78 1.61
CA SER A 78 -15.63 -11.50 1.12
C SER A 78 -16.32 -12.33 2.22
N ARG A 79 -15.53 -12.97 3.10
CA ARG A 79 -16.07 -13.67 4.27
C ARG A 79 -16.72 -12.73 5.27
N MET A 80 -16.13 -11.57 5.53
CA MET A 80 -16.71 -10.55 6.40
C MET A 80 -18.02 -10.01 5.83
N GLU A 81 -18.08 -9.70 4.53
CA GLU A 81 -19.30 -9.27 3.85
C GLU A 81 -20.41 -10.30 3.97
N SER A 82 -20.08 -11.59 3.81
CA SER A 82 -21.02 -12.69 3.96
C SER A 82 -21.58 -12.77 5.39
N LEU A 83 -20.70 -12.70 6.41
CA LEU A 83 -21.09 -12.70 7.82
C LEU A 83 -21.95 -11.48 8.18
N ILE A 84 -21.59 -10.30 7.68
CA ILE A 84 -22.41 -9.08 7.86
C ILE A 84 -23.79 -9.28 7.23
N GLY A 85 -23.86 -9.87 6.04
CA GLY A 85 -25.13 -10.20 5.39
C GLY A 85 -25.99 -11.15 6.22
N GLU A 86 -25.40 -12.15 6.86
CA GLU A 86 -26.09 -13.06 7.78
C GLU A 86 -26.57 -12.35 9.05
N VAL A 87 -25.72 -11.50 9.65
CA VAL A 87 -26.10 -10.69 10.82
C VAL A 87 -27.28 -9.79 10.49
N VAL A 88 -27.25 -9.10 9.35
CA VAL A 88 -28.36 -8.24 8.91
C VAL A 88 -29.65 -9.04 8.68
N LYS A 89 -29.56 -10.25 8.10
CA LYS A 89 -30.73 -11.15 7.96
C LYS A 89 -31.26 -11.60 9.31
N GLY A 90 -30.37 -11.91 10.26
CA GLY A 90 -30.73 -12.22 11.64
C GLY A 90 -31.45 -11.05 12.31
N MET A 91 -30.90 -9.84 12.21
CA MET A 91 -31.47 -8.61 12.77
C MET A 91 -32.90 -8.35 12.27
N LYS A 92 -33.18 -8.61 10.99
CA LYS A 92 -34.53 -8.47 10.41
C LYS A 92 -35.58 -9.42 11.02
N ARG A 93 -35.16 -10.51 11.67
CA ARG A 93 -36.08 -11.44 12.35
C ARG A 93 -36.47 -10.98 13.75
N PHE A 94 -35.72 -10.06 14.35
CA PHE A 94 -36.07 -9.52 15.65
C PHE A 94 -37.13 -8.43 15.47
N ALA A 95 -38.17 -8.47 16.31
CA ALA A 95 -39.17 -7.41 16.35
C ALA A 95 -38.48 -6.09 16.75
N PRO A 96 -38.81 -4.96 16.10
CA PRO A 96 -38.28 -3.67 16.49
C PRO A 96 -38.70 -3.35 17.94
N ALA A 97 -37.84 -2.65 18.68
CA ALA A 97 -38.09 -2.32 20.09
C ALA A 97 -39.43 -1.58 20.31
N SER A 98 -39.91 -0.87 19.28
CA SER A 98 -41.23 -0.22 19.28
C SER A 98 -42.40 -1.21 19.30
N GLU A 99 -42.30 -2.35 18.62
CA GLU A 99 -43.30 -3.41 18.67
C GLU A 99 -43.30 -4.14 20.00
N ILE A 100 -42.11 -4.38 20.57
CA ILE A 100 -41.98 -4.97 21.91
C ILE A 100 -42.60 -4.05 22.97
N LYS A 101 -42.36 -2.73 22.92
CA LYS A 101 -42.98 -1.77 23.83
C LYS A 101 -44.51 -1.71 23.70
N LYS A 102 -45.05 -1.84 22.48
CA LYS A 102 -46.50 -1.93 22.27
C LYS A 102 -47.08 -3.20 22.89
N LEU A 103 -46.38 -4.33 22.75
CA LEU A 103 -46.76 -5.59 23.41
C LEU A 103 -46.70 -5.45 24.94
N GLU A 104 -45.67 -4.82 25.50
CA GLU A 104 -45.58 -4.53 26.94
C GLU A 104 -46.76 -3.67 27.42
N GLN A 105 -47.09 -2.58 26.69
CA GLN A 105 -48.25 -1.74 27.02
C GLN A 105 -49.58 -2.49 26.93
N LEU A 106 -49.76 -3.33 25.90
CA LEU A 106 -50.95 -4.16 25.77
C LEU A 106 -51.08 -5.16 26.91
N ILE A 107 -49.97 -5.82 27.29
CA ILE A 107 -49.93 -6.73 28.43
C ILE A 107 -50.22 -5.97 29.72
N GLU A 108 -49.71 -4.75 29.89
CA GLU A 108 -49.98 -3.92 31.07
C GLU A 108 -51.47 -3.55 31.20
N ILE A 109 -52.13 -3.24 30.08
CA ILE A 109 -53.57 -2.94 30.04
C ILE A 109 -54.41 -4.21 30.31
N TYR A 110 -54.01 -5.36 29.75
CA TYR A 110 -54.78 -6.60 29.83
C TYR A 110 -54.43 -7.49 31.03
N SER A 111 -53.36 -7.20 31.76
CA SER A 111 -52.95 -8.00 32.90
C SER A 111 -53.89 -7.77 34.08
N PRO A 112 -54.67 -8.80 34.50
CA PRO A 112 -55.59 -8.71 35.62
C PRO A 112 -54.90 -8.39 36.95
N LEU A 113 -53.57 -8.49 37.00
CA LEU A 113 -52.74 -8.19 38.16
C LEU A 113 -52.48 -6.68 38.34
N LYS A 114 -52.72 -5.86 37.31
CA LYS A 114 -52.55 -4.40 37.35
C LYS A 114 -53.81 -3.61 37.01
N SER A 115 -54.77 -4.22 36.31
CA SER A 115 -56.06 -3.58 36.07
C SER A 115 -56.92 -3.67 37.33
N GLU A 116 -56.99 -2.59 38.11
CA GLU A 116 -58.06 -2.43 39.10
C GLU A 116 -59.38 -2.35 38.33
N PHE A 117 -60.09 -3.48 38.26
CA PHE A 117 -61.42 -3.52 37.67
C PHE A 117 -62.39 -2.86 38.65
N ILE A 118 -62.69 -1.59 38.37
CA ILE A 118 -63.67 -0.82 39.13
C ILE A 118 -65.06 -1.32 38.75
N THR A 119 -65.89 -1.66 39.74
CA THR A 119 -67.29 -2.03 39.49
C THR A 119 -68.10 -0.80 39.07
N ARG A 120 -69.22 -1.01 38.36
CA ARG A 120 -70.05 0.09 37.84
C ARG A 120 -70.50 1.05 38.95
N GLU A 121 -70.78 0.50 40.12
CA GLU A 121 -71.22 1.22 41.33
C GLU A 121 -70.08 2.01 41.99
N GLU A 122 -68.83 1.57 41.85
CA GLU A 122 -67.65 2.32 42.30
C GLU A 122 -67.31 3.45 41.32
N ALA A 123 -67.47 3.23 40.02
CA ALA A 123 -67.29 4.27 39.01
C ALA A 123 -68.33 5.40 39.14
N GLU A 124 -69.59 5.07 39.41
CA GLU A 124 -70.64 6.07 39.66
C GLU A 124 -70.37 6.90 40.92
N ARG A 125 -69.93 6.27 42.02
CA ARG A 125 -69.53 6.98 43.25
C ARG A 125 -68.37 7.94 43.05
N MET A 126 -67.34 7.53 42.30
CA MET A 126 -66.21 8.43 41.99
C MET A 126 -66.63 9.64 41.15
N ILE A 127 -67.62 9.47 40.27
CA ILE A 127 -68.16 10.56 39.43
C ILE A 127 -69.01 11.52 40.28
N GLU A 128 -69.83 11.01 41.19
CA GLU A 128 -70.64 11.83 42.12
C GLU A 128 -69.75 12.65 43.07
N ASP A 129 -68.71 12.03 43.63
CA ASP A 129 -67.70 12.69 44.47
C ASP A 129 -66.94 13.78 43.69
N ALA A 130 -66.55 13.51 42.44
CA ALA A 130 -65.85 14.47 41.59
C ALA A 130 -66.74 15.64 41.13
N LEU A 131 -68.04 15.41 40.96
CA LEU A 131 -69.04 16.43 40.62
C LEU A 131 -69.60 17.16 41.85
N GLY A 132 -69.16 16.80 43.06
CA GLY A 132 -69.54 17.48 44.30
C GLY A 132 -71.04 17.42 44.60
N LYS A 133 -71.73 16.38 44.11
CA LYS A 133 -73.12 16.11 44.48
C LYS A 133 -73.08 15.06 45.59
N LYS A 134 -73.28 15.55 46.81
CA LYS A 134 -73.36 14.75 48.04
C LYS A 134 -74.28 13.53 47.91
#